data_AF-B4FPV7-F1
#
_entry.id   AF-B4FPV7-F1
#
_cell.length_a   1.000
_cell.length_b   1.000
_cell.length_c   1.000
_cell.angle_alpha   90.00
_cell.angle_beta   90.00
_cell.angle_gamma   90.00
#
_symmetry.space_group_name_H-M   'P 1'
#
loop_
_entity.id
_entity.type
_entity.pdbx_description
1 polymer ?
#
loop_
_entity_poly.entity_id
_entity_poly.type
_entity_poly.pdbx_seq_one_letter_code
_entity_poly.pdbx_strand_id
1 'polypeptide(L)'
;MDDAAAEEEASMFETSHVLGALLASSPLLARAWDRCTAASAAAPWFVHGEDGGKVYVGFSGVQAALTAAGAAVAGGGADIFAPVSLGGDAAGRMFAPLVAAEPDPAATGEPVAVQALALQCFLKLCCSPDFQMLLNQIRGKAVVFTGHSLGGAVAALTALHYLCISSSSSPPAPPVLCVTFGSPLLGNEALSRAILREHWGGNFCHVVSQHDVVPRLLFCSPDAVPAHIIVGMQLQQWPAWTRHTGAVSTVTAHMADTDKDVLRQLIQTHVGAVAVEQKLAASETTGGSPYRPFGTYVLCSPEGAACVDNPTAAVQMLYATFASQSSAGAESPEAAHSCYGELVLKMPHHLLLKRWLRVDDDMPATPNYDDGVSLALEASGIDVMAMEASTARHWLKTSKRAGRRPSLNCARLATQLGRVTPCRAQIEWYKALFDAEMGYYDAFKQRRSPRKYTKVNLNRIKLGCKQMMNS
;
A
#
# COMPACT_ATOMS: atom_id res chain seq x y z
N MET A 1 -24.54 0.53 22.58
CA MET A 1 -23.73 1.15 21.49
C MET A 1 -22.26 0.81 21.68
N ASP A 2 -21.78 0.74 22.93
CA ASP A 2 -20.43 0.26 23.26
C ASP A 2 -20.22 -1.24 23.01
N ASP A 3 -21.21 -2.10 23.28
CA ASP A 3 -21.07 -3.55 23.05
C ASP A 3 -20.92 -3.93 21.56
N ALA A 4 -21.68 -3.28 20.67
CA ALA A 4 -21.57 -3.51 19.22
C ALA A 4 -20.23 -3.02 18.65
N ALA A 5 -19.65 -1.97 19.25
CA ALA A 5 -18.33 -1.47 18.88
C ALA A 5 -17.22 -2.43 19.35
N ALA A 6 -17.40 -3.08 20.50
CA ALA A 6 -16.47 -4.09 21.01
C ALA A 6 -16.53 -5.41 20.20
N GLU A 7 -17.72 -5.83 19.74
CA GLU A 7 -17.89 -7.01 18.88
C GLU A 7 -17.32 -6.81 17.46
N GLU A 8 -17.50 -5.63 16.86
CA GLU A 8 -16.89 -5.29 15.56
C GLU A 8 -15.34 -5.19 15.66
N GLU A 9 -14.84 -4.77 16.83
CA GLU A 9 -13.40 -4.68 17.16
C GLU A 9 -12.76 -6.07 17.35
N ALA A 10 -13.50 -7.04 17.91
CA ALA A 10 -13.08 -8.44 18.06
C ALA A 10 -12.95 -9.18 16.71
N SER A 11 -13.89 -8.95 15.78
CA SER A 11 -13.97 -9.66 14.50
C SER A 11 -12.82 -9.32 13.52
N MET A 12 -12.26 -8.11 13.53
CA MET A 12 -11.34 -7.66 12.49
C MET A 12 -9.88 -8.17 12.60
N PHE A 13 -9.39 -8.68 13.74
CA PHE A 13 -8.03 -9.27 13.80
C PHE A 13 -8.03 -10.79 13.64
N GLU A 14 -9.17 -11.43 13.85
CA GLU A 14 -9.41 -12.74 13.26
C GLU A 14 -9.23 -12.66 11.73
N THR A 15 -9.67 -11.56 11.09
CA THR A 15 -9.52 -11.41 9.63
C THR A 15 -8.09 -11.22 9.12
N SER A 16 -7.14 -10.68 9.89
CA SER A 16 -5.75 -10.47 9.40
C SER A 16 -4.97 -11.77 9.31
N HIS A 17 -5.08 -12.64 10.33
CA HIS A 17 -4.52 -13.98 10.30
C HIS A 17 -5.29 -14.87 9.33
N VAL A 18 -6.63 -14.82 9.31
CA VAL A 18 -7.44 -15.63 8.38
C VAL A 18 -7.17 -15.24 6.92
N LEU A 19 -7.08 -13.95 6.60
CA LEU A 19 -6.70 -13.49 5.26
C LEU A 19 -5.27 -13.90 4.90
N GLY A 20 -4.33 -13.78 5.86
CA GLY A 20 -2.96 -14.25 5.69
C GLY A 20 -2.90 -15.75 5.39
N ALA A 21 -3.63 -16.56 6.16
CA ALA A 21 -3.73 -18.01 5.95
C ALA A 21 -4.42 -18.35 4.62
N LEU A 22 -5.44 -17.61 4.21
CA LEU A 22 -6.09 -17.78 2.90
C LEU A 22 -5.13 -17.47 1.75
N LEU A 23 -4.36 -16.38 1.84
CA LEU A 23 -3.36 -16.03 0.82
C LEU A 23 -2.22 -17.04 0.77
N ALA A 24 -1.74 -17.48 1.93
CA ALA A 24 -0.69 -18.48 2.06
C ALA A 24 -1.11 -19.87 1.55
N SER A 25 -2.38 -20.25 1.70
CA SER A 25 -2.92 -21.52 1.18
C SER A 25 -3.41 -21.44 -0.26
N SER A 26 -3.53 -20.23 -0.82
CA SER A 26 -3.97 -19.99 -2.20
C SER A 26 -2.82 -20.10 -3.19
N PRO A 27 -3.05 -20.60 -4.42
CA PRO A 27 -2.01 -20.63 -5.46
C PRO A 27 -1.67 -19.23 -5.99
N LEU A 28 -2.35 -18.17 -5.53
CA LEU A 28 -2.15 -16.80 -5.99
C LEU A 28 -0.69 -16.34 -5.85
N LEU A 29 -0.10 -16.51 -4.66
CA LEU A 29 1.27 -16.08 -4.40
C LEU A 29 2.28 -16.90 -5.21
N ALA A 30 2.05 -18.21 -5.35
CA ALA A 30 2.89 -19.11 -6.16
C ALA A 30 2.90 -18.69 -7.63
N ARG A 31 1.72 -18.51 -8.22
CA ARG A 31 1.58 -18.06 -9.62
C ARG A 31 2.18 -16.68 -9.85
N ALA A 32 2.01 -15.76 -8.91
CA ALA A 32 2.61 -14.42 -8.98
C ALA A 32 4.14 -14.49 -8.89
N TRP A 33 4.68 -15.33 -8.01
CA TRP A 33 6.12 -15.54 -7.86
C TRP A 33 6.75 -16.22 -9.09
N ASP A 34 6.09 -17.23 -9.66
CA ASP A 34 6.53 -17.90 -10.90
C ASP A 34 6.67 -16.91 -12.07
N ARG A 35 5.80 -15.90 -12.11
CA ARG A 35 5.86 -14.83 -13.12
C ARG A 35 6.96 -13.82 -12.83
N CYS A 36 7.26 -13.53 -11.56
CA CYS A 36 8.44 -12.75 -11.18
C CYS A 36 9.74 -13.43 -11.62
N THR A 37 9.88 -14.72 -11.31
CA THR A 37 11.10 -15.49 -11.65
C THR A 37 11.28 -15.59 -13.17
N ALA A 38 10.19 -15.82 -13.93
CA ALA A 38 10.22 -15.79 -15.39
C ALA A 38 10.66 -14.43 -15.96
N ALA A 39 10.15 -13.32 -15.39
CA ALA A 39 10.53 -11.96 -15.81
C ALA A 39 12.02 -11.68 -15.56
N SER A 40 12.52 -12.09 -14.39
CA SER A 40 13.92 -11.90 -14.01
C SER A 40 14.88 -12.79 -14.82
N ALA A 41 14.51 -14.03 -15.13
CA ALA A 41 15.39 -14.98 -15.82
C ALA A 41 15.64 -14.64 -17.29
N ALA A 42 14.58 -14.24 -18.01
CA ALA A 42 14.67 -13.91 -19.43
C ALA A 42 15.18 -12.48 -19.70
N ALA A 43 15.23 -11.64 -18.65
CA ALA A 43 15.53 -10.21 -18.69
C ALA A 43 14.72 -9.30 -19.66
N PRO A 44 13.48 -9.64 -20.12
CA PRO A 44 12.64 -8.64 -20.76
C PRO A 44 12.14 -7.63 -19.71
N TRP A 45 11.60 -6.50 -20.16
CA TRP A 45 10.94 -5.55 -19.27
C TRP A 45 9.74 -6.18 -18.52
N PHE A 46 9.02 -7.08 -19.19
CA PHE A 46 7.91 -7.82 -18.62
C PHE A 46 7.70 -9.16 -19.34
N VAL A 47 7.00 -10.08 -18.69
CA VAL A 47 6.43 -11.30 -19.27
C VAL A 47 4.95 -11.38 -18.90
N HIS A 48 4.14 -12.07 -19.68
CA HIS A 48 2.75 -12.31 -19.34
C HIS A 48 2.29 -13.72 -19.69
N GLY A 49 1.26 -14.20 -19.01
CA GLY A 49 0.62 -15.47 -19.31
C GLY A 49 -0.73 -15.58 -18.63
N GLU A 50 -1.62 -16.39 -19.20
CA GLU A 50 -2.95 -16.64 -18.64
C GLU A 50 -2.95 -17.88 -17.75
N ASP A 51 -3.63 -17.79 -16.60
CA ASP A 51 -3.85 -18.92 -15.70
C ASP A 51 -5.17 -18.71 -14.95
N GLY A 52 -6.07 -19.70 -15.00
CA GLY A 52 -7.34 -19.70 -14.26
C GLY A 52 -8.26 -18.53 -14.63
N GLY A 53 -8.28 -18.12 -15.90
CA GLY A 53 -9.08 -17.01 -16.39
C GLY A 53 -8.56 -15.61 -16.01
N LYS A 54 -7.33 -15.53 -15.46
CA LYS A 54 -6.66 -14.29 -15.10
C LYS A 54 -5.39 -14.13 -15.92
N VAL A 55 -5.06 -12.90 -16.32
CA VAL A 55 -3.78 -12.58 -16.94
C VAL A 55 -2.80 -12.20 -15.86
N TYR A 56 -1.67 -12.90 -15.77
CA TYR A 56 -0.56 -12.52 -14.91
C TYR A 56 0.50 -11.80 -15.74
N VAL A 57 0.93 -10.64 -15.28
CA VAL A 57 1.98 -9.82 -15.92
C VAL A 57 3.09 -9.60 -14.91
N GLY A 58 4.24 -10.22 -15.14
CA GLY A 58 5.44 -10.12 -14.30
C GLY A 58 6.41 -9.07 -14.83
N PHE A 59 6.92 -8.18 -13.97
CA PHE A 59 7.91 -7.16 -14.33
C PHE A 59 9.28 -7.49 -13.76
N SER A 60 10.30 -7.29 -14.58
CA SER A 60 11.69 -7.48 -14.18
C SER A 60 12.28 -6.20 -13.61
N GLY A 61 12.84 -6.27 -12.41
CA GLY A 61 13.59 -5.14 -11.82
C GLY A 61 15.00 -4.99 -12.38
N VAL A 62 15.43 -5.94 -13.20
CA VAL A 62 16.79 -6.02 -13.75
C VAL A 62 17.15 -4.79 -14.59
N GLN A 63 16.25 -4.35 -15.48
CA GLN A 63 16.48 -3.17 -16.33
C GLN A 63 16.55 -1.86 -15.51
N ALA A 64 15.78 -1.79 -14.43
CA ALA A 64 15.86 -0.68 -13.48
C ALA A 64 17.21 -0.65 -12.78
N ALA A 65 17.68 -1.81 -12.31
CA ALA A 65 18.96 -1.92 -11.64
C ALA A 65 20.15 -1.60 -12.56
N LEU A 66 20.12 -2.01 -13.83
CA LEU A 66 21.12 -1.62 -14.81
C LEU A 66 21.17 -0.11 -15.05
N THR A 67 19.99 0.51 -15.18
CA THR A 67 19.89 1.97 -15.36
C THR A 67 20.48 2.70 -14.16
N ALA A 68 20.28 2.17 -12.95
CA ALA A 68 20.74 2.77 -11.70
C ALA A 68 22.20 2.42 -11.32
N ALA A 69 22.79 1.37 -11.90
CA ALA A 69 24.08 0.82 -11.45
C ALA A 69 25.20 1.86 -11.42
N GLY A 70 25.36 2.65 -12.49
CA GLY A 70 26.40 3.68 -12.55
C GLY A 70 26.26 4.76 -11.47
N ALA A 71 25.03 5.26 -11.27
CA ALA A 71 24.75 6.26 -10.24
C ALA A 71 24.88 5.68 -8.82
N ALA A 72 24.53 4.41 -8.63
CA ALA A 72 24.68 3.72 -7.36
C ALA A 72 26.15 3.53 -6.95
N VAL A 73 27.07 3.31 -7.91
CA VAL A 73 28.52 3.29 -7.64
C VAL A 73 29.02 4.69 -7.24
N ALA A 74 28.55 5.72 -7.92
CA ALA A 74 29.02 7.09 -7.72
C ALA A 74 28.51 7.77 -6.44
N GLY A 75 27.76 7.06 -5.59
CA GLY A 75 27.15 7.62 -4.38
C GLY A 75 25.93 8.52 -4.66
N GLY A 76 25.44 8.58 -5.90
CA GLY A 76 24.27 9.37 -6.32
C GLY A 76 22.92 8.75 -5.90
N GLY A 77 22.88 8.02 -4.79
CA GLY A 77 21.71 7.25 -4.36
C GLY A 77 20.49 8.11 -4.03
N ALA A 78 20.71 9.32 -3.52
CA ALA A 78 19.66 10.28 -3.18
C ALA A 78 18.79 10.63 -4.40
N ASP A 79 19.38 10.77 -5.58
CA ASP A 79 18.64 11.12 -6.81
C ASP A 79 17.86 9.93 -7.39
N ILE A 80 18.42 8.71 -7.31
CA ILE A 80 17.81 7.50 -7.88
C ILE A 80 16.47 7.19 -7.21
N PHE A 81 16.41 7.38 -5.89
CA PHE A 81 15.23 7.12 -5.07
C PHE A 81 14.65 8.41 -4.50
N ALA A 82 14.89 9.56 -5.14
CA ALA A 82 14.21 10.81 -4.77
C ALA A 82 12.71 10.71 -5.08
N PRO A 83 11.83 11.31 -4.25
CA PRO A 83 10.43 11.48 -4.60
C PRO A 83 10.28 12.48 -5.75
N VAL A 84 9.60 12.06 -6.82
CA VAL A 84 9.31 12.88 -8.02
C VAL A 84 7.80 13.05 -8.16
N SER A 85 7.37 14.31 -8.30
CA SER A 85 5.96 14.66 -8.46
C SER A 85 5.36 14.13 -9.76
N LEU A 86 4.15 13.56 -9.67
CA LEU A 86 3.34 13.15 -10.81
C LEU A 86 2.58 14.31 -11.47
N GLY A 87 2.69 15.54 -10.95
CA GLY A 87 1.92 16.71 -11.41
C GLY A 87 2.34 17.32 -12.75
N GLY A 88 3.40 16.85 -13.40
CA GLY A 88 3.86 17.38 -14.70
C GLY A 88 2.98 16.96 -15.89
N ASP A 89 3.07 17.65 -17.03
CA ASP A 89 2.13 17.52 -18.16
C ASP A 89 1.94 16.11 -18.72
N ALA A 90 3.00 15.30 -18.80
CA ALA A 90 2.93 13.93 -19.35
C ALA A 90 2.48 12.90 -18.30
N ALA A 91 3.11 12.89 -17.12
CA ALA A 91 2.79 11.96 -16.04
C ALA A 91 1.41 12.26 -15.42
N GLY A 92 1.06 13.53 -15.28
CA GLY A 92 -0.22 13.97 -14.71
C GLY A 92 -1.41 13.50 -15.52
N ARG A 93 -1.29 13.38 -16.85
CA ARG A 93 -2.33 12.79 -17.70
C ARG A 93 -2.45 11.27 -17.51
N MET A 94 -1.34 10.57 -17.30
CA MET A 94 -1.33 9.12 -17.08
C MET A 94 -1.90 8.72 -15.71
N PHE A 95 -1.84 9.62 -14.73
CA PHE A 95 -2.28 9.42 -13.35
C PHE A 95 -3.36 10.42 -12.92
N ALA A 96 -4.16 10.93 -13.86
CA ALA A 96 -5.09 12.03 -13.61
C ALA A 96 -6.01 11.83 -12.40
N PRO A 97 -6.64 10.66 -12.15
CA PRO A 97 -7.46 10.46 -10.95
C PRO A 97 -6.70 10.64 -9.64
N LEU A 98 -5.39 10.35 -9.60
CA LEU A 98 -4.57 10.53 -8.40
C LEU A 98 -4.24 12.00 -8.16
N VAL A 99 -4.00 12.77 -9.23
CA VAL A 99 -3.51 14.16 -9.20
C VAL A 99 -4.64 15.21 -9.21
N ALA A 100 -5.83 14.88 -9.71
CA ALA A 100 -6.90 15.85 -10.01
C ALA A 100 -7.64 16.46 -8.81
N ALA A 101 -7.38 16.03 -7.57
CA ALA A 101 -8.08 16.55 -6.40
C ALA A 101 -7.31 17.70 -5.76
N GLU A 102 -7.97 18.87 -5.66
CA GLU A 102 -7.49 20.04 -4.92
C GLU A 102 -7.00 19.63 -3.51
N PRO A 103 -5.82 20.11 -3.07
CA PRO A 103 -5.33 19.85 -1.72
C PRO A 103 -6.36 20.34 -0.71
N ASP A 104 -6.73 19.48 0.25
CA ASP A 104 -7.49 19.89 1.42
C ASP A 104 -6.79 21.12 2.03
N PRO A 105 -7.45 22.27 2.22
CA PRO A 105 -6.80 23.51 2.67
C PRO A 105 -6.11 23.38 4.05
N ALA A 106 -6.36 22.29 4.78
CA ALA A 106 -5.71 21.94 6.04
C ALA A 106 -4.54 20.95 5.92
N ALA A 107 -4.34 20.31 4.76
CA ALA A 107 -3.21 19.44 4.49
C ALA A 107 -2.15 20.27 3.75
N THR A 108 -0.92 20.27 4.25
CA THR A 108 0.26 20.78 3.53
C THR A 108 0.20 20.28 2.08
N GLY A 109 0.12 21.22 1.13
CA GLY A 109 -0.18 21.00 -0.29
C GLY A 109 0.93 20.29 -1.08
N GLU A 110 1.45 19.19 -0.54
CA GLU A 110 2.47 18.39 -1.20
C GLU A 110 1.83 17.59 -2.36
N PRO A 111 2.40 17.67 -3.58
CA PRO A 111 1.89 16.91 -4.71
C PRO A 111 2.11 15.41 -4.53
N VAL A 112 1.32 14.60 -5.24
CA VAL A 112 1.53 13.16 -5.32
C VAL A 112 2.92 12.89 -5.91
N ALA A 113 3.78 12.21 -5.15
CA ALA A 113 5.14 11.90 -5.57
C ALA A 113 5.45 10.41 -5.43
N VAL A 114 6.31 9.91 -6.34
CA VAL A 114 6.75 8.51 -6.43
C VAL A 114 8.27 8.44 -6.61
N GLN A 115 8.90 7.31 -6.29
CA GLN A 115 10.35 7.16 -6.48
C GLN A 115 10.79 7.33 -7.95
N ALA A 116 11.87 8.09 -8.16
CA ALA A 116 12.34 8.49 -9.48
C ALA A 116 12.65 7.29 -10.39
N LEU A 117 13.41 6.29 -9.91
CA LEU A 117 13.82 5.14 -10.70
C LEU A 117 12.63 4.33 -11.25
N ALA A 118 11.62 4.06 -10.42
CA ALA A 118 10.45 3.30 -10.86
C ALA A 118 9.63 4.09 -11.88
N LEU A 119 9.46 5.40 -11.68
CA LEU A 119 8.76 6.25 -12.65
C LEU A 119 9.50 6.28 -13.99
N GLN A 120 10.83 6.45 -13.98
CA GLN A 120 11.64 6.43 -15.20
C GLN A 120 11.49 5.10 -15.95
N CYS A 121 11.52 3.98 -15.25
CA CYS A 121 11.35 2.64 -15.84
C CYS A 121 9.94 2.45 -16.40
N PHE A 122 8.92 2.85 -15.65
CA PHE A 122 7.53 2.81 -16.10
C PHE A 122 7.30 3.66 -17.36
N LEU A 123 7.87 4.87 -17.44
CA LEU A 123 7.75 5.72 -18.63
C LEU A 123 8.42 5.10 -19.86
N LYS A 124 9.61 4.51 -19.70
CA LYS A 124 10.29 3.74 -20.77
C LYS A 124 9.43 2.57 -21.23
N LEU A 125 8.85 1.82 -20.28
CA LEU A 125 7.94 0.71 -20.56
C LEU A 125 6.69 1.18 -21.32
N CYS A 126 6.08 2.31 -20.92
CA CYS A 126 4.92 2.87 -21.61
C CYS A 126 5.21 3.29 -23.05
N CYS A 127 6.46 3.63 -23.38
CA CYS A 127 6.86 3.94 -24.74
C CYS A 127 7.04 2.67 -25.62
N SER A 128 7.01 1.48 -25.03
CA SER A 128 7.18 0.22 -25.77
C SER A 128 5.90 -0.18 -26.52
N PRO A 129 5.98 -0.49 -27.84
CA PRO A 129 4.81 -0.95 -28.60
C PRO A 129 4.25 -2.28 -28.07
N ASP A 130 5.12 -3.19 -27.62
CA ASP A 130 4.70 -4.48 -27.06
C ASP A 130 3.87 -4.31 -25.79
N PHE A 131 4.23 -3.34 -24.96
CA PHE A 131 3.49 -3.04 -23.75
C PHE A 131 2.15 -2.38 -24.05
N GLN A 132 2.10 -1.45 -25.02
CA GLN A 132 0.84 -0.86 -25.48
C GLN A 132 -0.11 -1.91 -26.07
N MET A 133 0.43 -2.87 -26.82
CA MET A 133 -0.32 -4.02 -27.32
C MET A 133 -0.85 -4.88 -26.16
N LEU A 134 -0.03 -5.19 -25.15
CA LEU A 134 -0.47 -5.92 -23.96
C LEU A 134 -1.61 -5.19 -23.25
N LEU A 135 -1.47 -3.88 -22.97
CA LEU A 135 -2.51 -3.10 -22.31
C LEU A 135 -3.85 -3.19 -23.04
N ASN A 136 -3.84 -3.17 -24.37
CA ASN A 136 -5.04 -3.36 -25.18
C ASN A 136 -5.59 -4.79 -25.10
N GLN A 137 -4.74 -5.82 -25.07
CA GLN A 137 -5.15 -7.22 -24.98
C GLN A 137 -5.77 -7.59 -23.62
N ILE A 138 -5.31 -6.96 -22.55
CA ILE A 138 -5.79 -7.23 -21.18
C ILE A 138 -6.96 -6.34 -20.78
N ARG A 139 -7.40 -5.41 -21.63
CA ARG A 139 -8.61 -4.61 -21.37
C ARG A 139 -9.81 -5.52 -21.15
N GLY A 140 -10.54 -5.30 -20.05
CA GLY A 140 -11.71 -6.09 -19.70
C GLY A 140 -11.40 -7.47 -19.10
N LYS A 141 -10.13 -7.84 -18.92
CA LYS A 141 -9.72 -9.10 -18.27
C LYS A 141 -9.34 -8.88 -16.82
N ALA A 142 -9.51 -9.91 -15.99
CA ALA A 142 -8.94 -9.94 -14.64
C ALA A 142 -7.42 -9.98 -14.75
N VAL A 143 -6.71 -9.05 -14.11
CA VAL A 143 -5.25 -8.91 -14.23
C VAL A 143 -4.57 -8.96 -12.87
N VAL A 144 -3.47 -9.71 -12.81
CA VAL A 144 -2.52 -9.69 -11.69
C VAL A 144 -1.19 -9.13 -12.20
N PHE A 145 -0.84 -7.92 -11.77
CA PHE A 145 0.50 -7.36 -11.96
C PHE A 145 1.40 -7.85 -10.83
N THR A 146 2.63 -8.27 -11.16
CA THR A 146 3.55 -8.80 -10.15
C THR A 146 4.99 -8.44 -10.44
N GLY A 147 5.79 -8.34 -9.40
CA GLY A 147 7.22 -8.08 -9.52
C GLY A 147 7.94 -8.24 -8.20
N HIS A 148 9.21 -8.62 -8.29
CA HIS A 148 10.11 -8.70 -7.14
C HIS A 148 11.02 -7.47 -7.09
N SER A 149 11.30 -6.97 -5.89
CA SER A 149 12.19 -5.84 -5.64
C SER A 149 11.86 -4.62 -6.52
N LEU A 150 12.79 -4.11 -7.33
CA LEU A 150 12.54 -2.98 -8.24
C LEU A 150 11.44 -3.28 -9.27
N GLY A 151 11.29 -4.55 -9.69
CA GLY A 151 10.22 -4.99 -10.57
C GLY A 151 8.84 -4.84 -9.90
N GLY A 152 8.77 -5.03 -8.58
CA GLY A 152 7.56 -4.82 -7.79
C GLY A 152 7.11 -3.37 -7.79
N ALA A 153 8.04 -2.43 -7.71
CA ALA A 153 7.69 -1.01 -7.80
C ALA A 153 7.19 -0.60 -9.19
N VAL A 154 7.78 -1.15 -10.26
CA VAL A 154 7.29 -0.96 -11.63
C VAL A 154 5.90 -1.60 -11.80
N ALA A 155 5.66 -2.77 -11.20
CA ALA A 155 4.36 -3.43 -11.19
C ALA A 155 3.29 -2.57 -10.51
N ALA A 156 3.63 -1.96 -9.37
CA ALA A 156 2.72 -1.07 -8.64
C ALA A 156 2.37 0.20 -9.43
N LEU A 157 3.33 0.86 -10.08
CA LEU A 157 3.04 1.99 -10.97
C LEU A 157 2.19 1.58 -12.17
N THR A 158 2.47 0.41 -12.73
CA THR A 158 1.70 -0.13 -13.86
C THR A 158 0.25 -0.41 -13.45
N ALA A 159 0.03 -0.99 -12.27
CA ALA A 159 -1.29 -1.22 -11.72
C ALA A 159 -2.04 0.10 -11.47
N LEU A 160 -1.37 1.12 -10.89
CA LEU A 160 -1.94 2.46 -10.71
C LEU A 160 -2.34 3.08 -12.05
N HIS A 161 -1.48 3.01 -13.07
CA HIS A 161 -1.80 3.52 -14.39
C HIS A 161 -2.99 2.78 -15.02
N TYR A 162 -3.00 1.44 -14.91
CA TYR A 162 -4.08 0.61 -15.42
C TYR A 162 -5.43 0.95 -14.74
N LEU A 163 -5.43 1.18 -13.43
CA LEU A 163 -6.59 1.66 -12.68
C LEU A 163 -7.03 3.04 -13.17
N CYS A 164 -6.11 3.97 -13.43
CA CYS A 164 -6.42 5.30 -13.93
C CYS A 164 -7.13 5.27 -15.29
N ILE A 165 -6.62 4.49 -16.24
CA ILE A 165 -7.23 4.36 -17.58
C ILE A 165 -8.54 3.56 -17.55
N SER A 166 -8.71 2.64 -16.60
CA SER A 166 -9.92 1.83 -16.45
C SER A 166 -11.06 2.60 -15.78
N SER A 167 -10.73 3.51 -14.85
CA SER A 167 -11.70 4.34 -14.12
C SER A 167 -12.43 5.34 -15.01
N SER A 168 -11.91 5.59 -16.23
CA SER A 168 -12.51 6.47 -17.22
C SER A 168 -13.54 5.77 -18.14
N SER A 169 -13.79 4.46 -17.93
CA SER A 169 -14.67 3.65 -18.78
C SER A 169 -15.89 3.11 -18.01
N SER A 170 -17.07 3.01 -18.64
CA SER A 170 -18.25 2.29 -18.11
C SER A 170 -18.35 0.94 -18.83
N PRO A 171 -18.22 -0.25 -18.19
CA PRO A 171 -19.01 -0.85 -17.08
C PRO A 171 -18.11 -1.17 -15.85
N PRO A 172 -18.47 -2.00 -14.83
CA PRO A 172 -17.52 -2.35 -13.78
C PRO A 172 -16.23 -2.93 -14.36
N ALA A 173 -15.12 -2.25 -14.09
CA ALA A 173 -13.80 -2.67 -14.53
C ALA A 173 -13.49 -4.07 -13.97
N PRO A 174 -12.85 -4.95 -14.75
CA PRO A 174 -12.44 -6.27 -14.27
C PRO A 174 -11.50 -6.14 -13.07
N PRO A 175 -11.42 -7.18 -12.21
CA PRO A 175 -10.62 -7.12 -11.00
C PRO A 175 -9.13 -6.99 -11.35
N VAL A 176 -8.48 -6.00 -10.75
CA VAL A 176 -7.04 -5.73 -10.85
C VAL A 176 -6.41 -6.01 -9.50
N LEU A 177 -5.32 -6.76 -9.47
CA LEU A 177 -4.51 -6.97 -8.28
C LEU A 177 -3.04 -6.73 -8.61
N CYS A 178 -2.31 -6.08 -7.72
CA CYS A 178 -0.87 -5.95 -7.75
C CYS A 178 -0.29 -6.75 -6.58
N VAL A 179 0.56 -7.73 -6.87
CA VAL A 179 1.27 -8.54 -5.87
C VAL A 179 2.75 -8.26 -6.00
N THR A 180 3.37 -7.63 -4.99
CA THR A 180 4.81 -7.33 -5.04
C THR A 180 5.56 -8.12 -3.98
N PHE A 181 6.76 -8.59 -4.29
CA PHE A 181 7.60 -9.34 -3.36
C PHE A 181 8.85 -8.53 -3.02
N GLY A 182 9.05 -8.20 -1.74
CA GLY A 182 10.24 -7.47 -1.30
C GLY A 182 10.44 -6.11 -1.98
N SER A 183 9.36 -5.48 -2.46
CA SER A 183 9.46 -4.20 -3.16
C SER A 183 9.83 -3.07 -2.21
N PRO A 184 10.69 -2.11 -2.61
CA PRO A 184 10.84 -0.87 -1.88
C PRO A 184 9.52 -0.07 -1.90
N LEU A 185 9.39 0.88 -0.97
CA LEU A 185 8.26 1.81 -0.93
C LEU A 185 8.17 2.61 -2.24
N LEU A 186 6.95 2.96 -2.66
CA LEU A 186 6.77 3.60 -3.96
C LEU A 186 6.55 5.10 -3.89
N GLY A 187 5.79 5.63 -2.94
CA GLY A 187 5.42 7.06 -2.94
C GLY A 187 5.13 7.65 -1.58
N ASN A 188 4.75 8.92 -1.58
CA ASN A 188 4.58 9.75 -0.38
C ASN A 188 3.19 9.65 0.27
N GLU A 189 2.97 10.38 1.36
CA GLU A 189 1.67 10.46 2.05
C GLU A 189 0.56 10.95 1.09
N ALA A 190 0.86 11.85 0.16
CA ALA A 190 -0.10 12.32 -0.84
C ALA A 190 -0.56 11.19 -1.77
N LEU A 191 0.33 10.30 -2.21
CA LEU A 191 -0.04 9.09 -2.95
C LEU A 191 -0.93 8.17 -2.11
N SER A 192 -0.54 7.89 -0.86
CA SER A 192 -1.31 7.02 0.04
C SER A 192 -2.73 7.55 0.25
N ARG A 193 -2.89 8.86 0.47
CA ARG A 193 -4.20 9.53 0.55
C ARG A 193 -4.99 9.45 -0.76
N ALA A 194 -4.34 9.61 -1.91
CA ALA A 194 -5.01 9.50 -3.21
C ALA A 194 -5.53 8.09 -3.46
N ILE A 195 -4.74 7.05 -3.17
CA ILE A 195 -5.15 5.64 -3.30
C ILE A 195 -6.33 5.32 -2.37
N LEU A 196 -6.31 5.84 -1.15
CA LEU A 196 -7.42 5.69 -0.21
C LEU A 196 -8.70 6.38 -0.70
N ARG A 197 -8.59 7.57 -1.29
CA ARG A 197 -9.72 8.32 -1.87
C ARG A 197 -10.38 7.56 -3.02
N GLU A 198 -9.57 6.96 -3.90
CA GLU A 198 -10.08 6.19 -5.05
C GLU A 198 -10.54 4.77 -4.66
N HIS A 199 -10.46 4.39 -3.38
CA HIS A 199 -10.74 3.04 -2.89
C HIS A 199 -9.88 1.94 -3.53
N TRP A 200 -8.66 2.30 -3.97
CA TRP A 200 -7.75 1.36 -4.65
C TRP A 200 -6.83 0.57 -3.71
N GLY A 201 -6.89 0.81 -2.39
CA GLY A 201 -6.02 0.12 -1.42
C GLY A 201 -6.13 -1.41 -1.49
N GLY A 202 -7.34 -1.95 -1.72
CA GLY A 202 -7.58 -3.39 -1.85
C GLY A 202 -6.99 -4.02 -3.11
N ASN A 203 -6.50 -3.23 -4.07
CA ASN A 203 -5.85 -3.70 -5.28
C ASN A 203 -4.36 -3.99 -5.09
N PHE A 204 -3.76 -3.68 -3.94
CA PHE A 204 -2.32 -3.81 -3.71
C PHE A 204 -2.00 -4.73 -2.54
N CYS A 205 -1.13 -5.70 -2.80
CA CYS A 205 -0.67 -6.73 -1.89
C CYS A 205 0.87 -6.76 -1.89
N HIS A 206 1.48 -6.27 -0.82
CA HIS A 206 2.93 -6.18 -0.64
C HIS A 206 3.42 -7.32 0.24
N VAL A 207 3.91 -8.39 -0.38
CA VAL A 207 4.47 -9.57 0.28
C VAL A 207 5.88 -9.25 0.75
N VAL A 208 6.13 -9.42 2.05
CA VAL A 208 7.37 -9.02 2.70
C VAL A 208 7.85 -10.11 3.65
N SER A 209 9.06 -10.61 3.41
CA SER A 209 9.74 -11.51 4.34
C SER A 209 10.15 -10.77 5.62
N GLN A 210 10.17 -11.50 6.74
CA GLN A 210 10.42 -10.97 8.09
C GLN A 210 11.71 -10.13 8.18
N HIS A 211 12.77 -10.54 7.50
CA HIS A 211 14.10 -9.93 7.62
C HIS A 211 14.59 -9.23 6.34
N ASP A 212 13.72 -9.11 5.33
CA ASP A 212 14.08 -8.46 4.07
C ASP A 212 14.35 -6.96 4.29
N VAL A 213 15.54 -6.48 3.95
CA VAL A 213 15.88 -5.07 4.13
C VAL A 213 15.18 -4.14 3.13
N VAL A 214 14.88 -4.59 1.91
CA VAL A 214 14.50 -3.71 0.79
C VAL A 214 13.19 -2.93 1.05
N PRO A 215 12.11 -3.54 1.56
CA PRO A 215 10.90 -2.80 1.93
C PRO A 215 11.09 -1.78 3.05
N ARG A 216 12.23 -1.82 3.77
CA ARG A 216 12.52 -0.94 4.91
C ARG A 216 13.51 0.19 4.57
N LEU A 217 14.33 0.05 3.52
CA LEU A 217 15.42 0.98 3.23
C LEU A 217 14.94 2.40 2.89
N LEU A 218 13.77 2.55 2.28
CA LEU A 218 13.24 3.87 1.95
C LEU A 218 12.59 4.59 3.14
N PHE A 219 12.58 4.02 4.35
CA PHE A 219 12.31 4.78 5.58
C PHE A 219 13.54 5.54 6.08
N CYS A 220 14.74 5.18 5.61
CA CYS A 220 15.95 5.94 5.91
C CYS A 220 15.90 7.32 5.24
N SER A 221 16.60 8.31 5.81
CA SER A 221 16.74 9.63 5.20
C SER A 221 17.30 9.50 3.78
N PRO A 222 16.85 10.29 2.78
CA PRO A 222 17.34 10.23 1.39
C PRO A 222 18.88 10.25 1.27
N ASP A 223 19.56 11.01 2.14
CA ASP A 223 21.03 11.10 2.17
C ASP A 223 21.71 9.84 2.71
N ALA A 224 20.96 9.01 3.44
CA ALA A 224 21.41 7.77 4.05
C ALA A 224 20.87 6.52 3.33
N VAL A 225 20.06 6.67 2.28
CA VAL A 225 19.54 5.53 1.52
C VAL A 225 20.70 4.86 0.79
N PRO A 226 21.05 3.60 1.14
CA PRO A 226 22.14 2.92 0.49
C PRO A 226 21.62 2.36 -0.84
N ALA A 227 21.53 3.20 -1.87
CA ALA A 227 20.98 2.82 -3.18
C ALA A 227 21.71 1.62 -3.78
N HIS A 228 23.00 1.46 -3.50
CA HIS A 228 23.79 0.31 -3.90
C HIS A 228 23.29 -1.01 -3.28
N ILE A 229 22.59 -0.96 -2.13
CA ILE A 229 21.97 -2.14 -1.52
C ILE A 229 20.77 -2.60 -2.34
N ILE A 230 19.79 -1.71 -2.60
CA ILE A 230 18.59 -2.07 -3.39
C ILE A 230 19.01 -2.52 -4.80
N VAL A 231 19.86 -1.73 -5.45
CA VAL A 231 20.34 -2.01 -6.81
C VAL A 231 21.20 -3.28 -6.84
N GLY A 232 22.11 -3.44 -5.89
CA GLY A 232 22.97 -4.61 -5.77
C GLY A 232 22.17 -5.89 -5.53
N MET A 233 21.19 -5.86 -4.62
CA MET A 233 20.32 -7.01 -4.33
C MET A 233 19.54 -7.43 -5.57
N GLN A 234 19.00 -6.48 -6.33
CA GLN A 234 18.33 -6.78 -7.59
C GLN A 234 19.28 -7.41 -8.62
N LEU A 235 20.51 -6.91 -8.73
CA LEU A 235 21.51 -7.41 -9.69
C LEU A 235 22.06 -8.78 -9.31
N GLN A 236 22.18 -9.09 -8.01
CA GLN A 236 22.64 -10.39 -7.54
C GLN A 236 21.74 -11.54 -7.97
N GLN A 237 20.45 -11.26 -8.19
CA GLN A 237 19.48 -12.25 -8.67
C GLN A 237 19.60 -12.53 -10.18
N TRP A 238 20.41 -11.76 -10.92
CA TRP A 238 20.71 -12.04 -12.32
C TRP A 238 21.74 -13.19 -12.43
N PRO A 239 21.56 -14.18 -13.34
CA PRO A 239 22.58 -15.12 -13.76
C PRO A 239 24.04 -14.62 -13.69
N ALA A 240 24.91 -15.41 -13.06
CA ALA A 240 26.29 -15.01 -12.73
C ALA A 240 27.11 -14.50 -13.93
N TRP A 241 26.95 -15.12 -15.10
CA TRP A 241 27.73 -14.79 -16.29
C TRP A 241 27.48 -13.38 -16.83
N THR A 242 26.34 -12.75 -16.52
CA THR A 242 26.03 -11.37 -16.95
C THR A 242 26.54 -10.32 -15.94
N ARG A 243 26.99 -10.73 -14.75
CA ARG A 243 27.39 -9.81 -13.66
C ARG A 243 28.82 -9.26 -13.78
N HIS A 244 29.59 -9.69 -14.78
CA HIS A 244 31.02 -9.36 -14.91
C HIS A 244 31.30 -8.02 -15.61
N THR A 245 30.29 -7.18 -15.85
CA THR A 245 30.44 -5.94 -16.63
C THR A 245 30.52 -4.70 -15.73
N GLY A 246 31.70 -4.06 -15.66
CA GLY A 246 31.90 -2.69 -15.18
C GLY A 246 31.14 -2.33 -13.89
N ALA A 247 30.23 -1.36 -13.98
CA ALA A 247 29.47 -0.85 -12.84
C ALA A 247 28.64 -1.94 -12.12
N VAL A 248 28.16 -2.98 -12.82
CA VAL A 248 27.37 -4.06 -12.20
C VAL A 248 28.22 -4.83 -11.19
N SER A 249 29.43 -5.23 -11.57
CA SER A 249 30.35 -5.93 -10.65
C SER A 249 30.68 -5.06 -9.44
N THR A 250 30.92 -3.77 -9.65
CA THR A 250 31.26 -2.83 -8.58
C THR A 250 30.11 -2.63 -7.60
N VAL A 251 28.87 -2.41 -8.08
CA VAL A 251 27.71 -2.28 -7.18
C VAL A 251 27.49 -3.56 -6.38
N THR A 252 27.58 -4.73 -7.03
CA THR A 252 27.39 -6.01 -6.31
C THR A 252 28.49 -6.28 -5.29
N ALA A 253 29.72 -5.81 -5.53
CA ALA A 253 30.81 -5.88 -4.56
C ALA A 253 30.57 -4.93 -3.38
N HIS A 254 30.24 -3.66 -3.63
CA HIS A 254 29.89 -2.70 -2.58
C HIS A 254 28.73 -3.17 -1.71
N MET A 255 27.73 -3.80 -2.32
CA MET A 255 26.60 -4.38 -1.61
C MET A 255 27.06 -5.53 -0.69
N ALA A 256 27.94 -6.40 -1.15
CA ALA A 256 28.48 -7.52 -0.37
C ALA A 256 29.45 -7.08 0.75
N ASP A 257 30.22 -6.01 0.50
CA ASP A 257 31.18 -5.44 1.45
C ASP A 257 30.52 -4.57 2.54
N THR A 258 29.22 -4.29 2.42
CA THR A 258 28.51 -3.46 3.39
C THR A 258 28.42 -4.15 4.75
N ASP A 259 28.77 -3.41 5.80
CA ASP A 259 28.63 -3.89 7.18
C ASP A 259 27.15 -4.14 7.52
N LYS A 260 26.83 -5.42 7.75
CA LYS A 260 25.47 -5.90 7.97
C LYS A 260 24.89 -5.42 9.29
N ASP A 261 25.72 -5.25 10.32
CA ASP A 261 25.27 -4.80 11.63
C ASP A 261 25.00 -3.29 11.61
N VAL A 262 25.86 -2.51 10.94
CA VAL A 262 25.62 -1.08 10.71
C VAL A 262 24.35 -0.87 9.88
N LEU A 263 24.16 -1.65 8.81
CA LEU A 263 22.94 -1.59 7.99
C LEU A 263 21.69 -1.92 8.82
N ARG A 264 21.75 -2.95 9.66
CA ARG A 264 20.64 -3.34 10.54
C ARG A 264 20.30 -2.21 11.52
N GLN A 265 21.32 -1.64 12.18
CA GLN A 265 21.13 -0.56 13.14
C GLN A 265 20.56 0.70 12.47
N LEU A 266 21.02 1.02 11.26
CA LEU A 266 20.49 2.13 10.46
C LEU A 266 19.00 1.96 10.18
N ILE A 267 18.60 0.78 9.70
CA ILE A 267 17.21 0.45 9.40
C ILE A 267 16.36 0.50 10.69
N GLN A 268 16.78 -0.18 11.76
CA GLN A 268 16.02 -0.20 13.01
C GLN A 268 15.82 1.21 13.59
N THR A 269 16.84 2.06 13.53
CA THR A 269 16.75 3.44 14.02
C THR A 269 15.71 4.25 13.24
N HIS A 270 15.77 4.20 11.90
CA HIS A 270 14.88 5.01 11.06
C HIS A 270 13.46 4.47 11.03
N VAL A 271 13.27 3.16 10.82
CA VAL A 271 11.92 2.57 10.81
C VAL A 271 11.29 2.67 12.20
N GLY A 272 12.08 2.51 13.28
CA GLY A 272 11.62 2.66 14.65
C GLY A 272 11.13 4.09 14.94
N ALA A 273 11.86 5.11 14.47
CA ALA A 273 11.42 6.50 14.59
C ALA A 273 10.05 6.72 13.90
N VAL A 274 9.90 6.25 12.65
CA VAL A 274 8.63 6.37 11.91
C VAL A 274 7.50 5.54 12.55
N ALA A 275 7.81 4.40 13.16
CA ALA A 275 6.82 3.55 13.85
C ALA A 275 6.28 4.18 15.16
N VAL A 276 7.12 4.98 15.83
CA VAL A 276 6.80 5.65 17.11
C VAL A 276 6.17 7.03 16.89
N GLU A 277 6.32 7.64 15.71
CA GLU A 277 5.61 8.86 15.33
C GLU A 277 4.08 8.66 15.38
N GLN A 278 3.50 8.88 16.56
CA GLN A 278 2.06 9.03 16.75
C GLN A 278 1.66 10.33 16.02
N LYS A 279 0.61 10.27 15.18
CA LYS A 279 -0.02 11.47 14.58
C LYS A 279 -0.58 12.38 15.70
N LEU A 280 0.28 13.11 16.39
CA LEU A 280 -0.04 14.45 16.87
C LEU A 280 -0.24 15.28 15.62
N ALA A 281 -1.41 15.89 15.50
CA ALA A 281 -1.75 16.74 14.37
C ALA A 281 -0.61 17.73 14.10
N ALA A 282 -0.01 17.62 12.91
CA ALA A 282 1.12 18.43 12.44
C ALA A 282 2.35 18.39 13.36
N SER A 283 3.22 17.39 13.15
CA SER A 283 4.64 17.59 13.44
C SER A 283 5.35 17.82 12.12
N GLU A 284 5.82 19.06 11.91
CA GLU A 284 6.83 19.39 10.92
C GLU A 284 8.17 18.79 11.38
N THR A 285 8.37 17.48 11.20
CA THR A 285 9.70 16.89 11.29
C THR A 285 10.36 16.98 9.92
N THR A 286 11.10 18.06 9.71
CA THR A 286 11.82 18.44 8.47
C THR A 286 12.96 17.48 8.06
N GLY A 287 12.94 16.22 8.50
CA GLY A 287 13.99 15.23 8.27
C GLY A 287 13.55 13.76 8.23
N GLY A 288 12.25 13.47 8.23
CA GLY A 288 11.74 12.10 8.06
C GLY A 288 11.75 11.64 6.60
N SER A 289 11.71 10.32 6.35
CA SER A 289 11.56 9.80 4.99
C SER A 289 10.28 10.34 4.33
N PRO A 290 10.32 10.68 3.03
CA PRO A 290 9.13 11.12 2.30
C PRO A 290 8.16 9.97 1.98
N TYR A 291 8.61 8.71 2.10
CA TYR A 291 7.85 7.54 1.67
C TYR A 291 6.87 7.05 2.72
N ARG A 292 5.70 6.59 2.27
CA ARG A 292 4.64 6.05 3.13
C ARG A 292 4.07 4.76 2.53
N PRO A 293 3.70 3.78 3.38
CA PRO A 293 3.03 2.59 2.91
C PRO A 293 1.61 2.90 2.39
N PHE A 294 1.16 2.08 1.46
CA PHE A 294 -0.24 2.00 1.03
C PHE A 294 -0.57 0.54 0.70
N GLY A 295 -1.86 0.24 0.52
CA GLY A 295 -2.30 -1.11 0.23
C GLY A 295 -2.15 -2.06 1.41
N THR A 296 -2.25 -3.35 1.14
CA THR A 296 -2.14 -4.41 2.16
C THR A 296 -0.74 -4.99 2.18
N TYR A 297 -0.09 -4.98 3.34
CA TYR A 297 1.18 -5.66 3.58
C TYR A 297 0.92 -7.08 4.08
N VAL A 298 1.59 -8.06 3.48
CA VAL A 298 1.52 -9.47 3.84
C VAL A 298 2.88 -9.88 4.39
N LEU A 299 2.98 -9.89 5.71
CA LEU A 299 4.22 -10.22 6.41
C LEU A 299 4.31 -11.73 6.53
N CYS A 300 5.37 -12.31 5.96
CA CYS A 300 5.52 -13.74 5.79
C CYS A 300 6.72 -14.27 6.56
N SER A 301 6.54 -15.46 7.12
CA SER A 301 7.59 -16.29 7.67
C SER A 301 7.34 -17.76 7.25
N PRO A 302 8.25 -18.70 7.53
CA PRO A 302 7.99 -20.12 7.28
C PRO A 302 6.72 -20.63 7.98
N GLU A 303 6.33 -19.99 9.09
CA GLU A 303 5.19 -20.37 9.92
C GLU A 303 3.83 -19.98 9.31
N GLY A 304 3.81 -18.97 8.43
CA GLY A 304 2.59 -18.49 7.79
C GLY A 304 2.69 -17.05 7.27
N ALA A 305 1.55 -16.36 7.24
CA ALA A 305 1.49 -14.95 6.89
C ALA A 305 0.43 -14.21 7.71
N ALA A 306 0.65 -12.90 7.90
CA ALA A 306 -0.35 -11.99 8.46
C ALA A 306 -0.52 -10.75 7.57
N CYS A 307 -1.77 -10.30 7.43
CA CYS A 307 -2.12 -9.14 6.61
C CYS A 307 -2.34 -7.88 7.45
N VAL A 308 -1.81 -6.75 6.97
CA VAL A 308 -1.96 -5.43 7.59
C VAL A 308 -2.27 -4.40 6.51
N ASP A 309 -3.43 -3.74 6.62
CA ASP A 309 -3.95 -2.78 5.64
C ASP A 309 -3.84 -1.32 6.13
N ASN A 310 -3.76 -1.10 7.44
CA ASN A 310 -3.53 0.22 8.02
C ASN A 310 -2.06 0.64 7.79
N PRO A 311 -1.80 1.83 7.19
CA PRO A 311 -0.44 2.25 6.85
C PRO A 311 0.45 2.44 8.10
N THR A 312 -0.10 2.95 9.21
CA THR A 312 0.66 3.08 10.47
C THR A 312 1.02 1.72 11.05
N ALA A 313 0.06 0.79 11.07
CA ALA A 313 0.30 -0.58 11.52
C ALA A 313 1.32 -1.30 10.62
N ALA A 314 1.30 -1.03 9.30
CA ALA A 314 2.26 -1.60 8.36
C ALA A 314 3.70 -1.18 8.70
N VAL A 315 3.96 0.11 8.99
CA VAL A 315 5.30 0.56 9.43
C VAL A 315 5.70 -0.11 10.74
N GLN A 316 4.80 -0.12 11.73
CA GLN A 316 5.04 -0.72 13.05
C GLN A 316 5.41 -2.20 12.93
N MET A 317 4.71 -2.93 12.08
CA MET A 317 4.98 -4.35 11.86
C MET A 317 6.21 -4.60 10.98
N LEU A 318 6.52 -3.73 10.02
CA LEU A 318 7.78 -3.77 9.27
C LEU A 318 9.00 -3.56 10.17
N TYR A 319 8.87 -2.73 11.22
CA TYR A 319 9.86 -2.61 12.28
C TYR A 319 9.90 -3.87 13.15
N ALA A 320 8.77 -4.31 13.70
CA ALA A 320 8.72 -5.39 14.68
C ALA A 320 9.26 -6.72 14.12
N THR A 321 8.86 -7.06 12.88
CA THR A 321 9.38 -8.24 12.17
C THR A 321 10.89 -8.15 11.91
N PHE A 322 11.40 -6.96 11.61
CA PHE A 322 12.82 -6.77 11.39
C PHE A 322 13.62 -6.80 12.69
N ALA A 323 13.06 -6.28 13.79
CA ALA A 323 13.67 -6.25 15.11
C ALA A 323 13.71 -7.63 15.78
N SER A 324 12.75 -8.51 15.50
CA SER A 324 12.65 -9.84 16.13
C SER A 324 13.71 -10.85 15.66
N GLN A 325 14.77 -10.44 14.96
CA GLN A 325 15.89 -11.31 14.60
C GLN A 325 16.57 -11.87 15.85
N SER A 326 16.49 -13.18 16.07
CA SER A 326 17.28 -13.85 17.10
C SER A 326 18.77 -13.89 16.69
N SER A 327 19.66 -13.62 17.64
CA SER A 327 21.11 -13.54 17.43
C SER A 327 21.78 -14.87 17.04
N ALA A 328 21.10 -16.00 17.19
CA ALA A 328 21.58 -17.31 16.79
C ALA A 328 21.09 -17.64 15.36
N GLY A 329 21.96 -17.46 14.36
CA GLY A 329 21.71 -17.92 12.98
C GLY A 329 21.01 -16.92 12.06
N ALA A 330 21.12 -15.62 12.32
CA ALA A 330 20.50 -14.56 11.52
C ALA A 330 20.74 -14.76 10.01
N GLU A 331 19.64 -14.91 9.25
CA GLU A 331 19.69 -14.98 7.80
C GLU A 331 20.38 -13.73 7.23
N SER A 332 21.21 -13.92 6.21
CA SER A 332 21.86 -12.79 5.57
C SER A 332 20.80 -11.91 4.87
N PRO A 333 21.00 -10.59 4.77
CA PRO A 333 20.06 -9.70 4.09
C PRO A 333 19.71 -10.16 2.67
N GLU A 334 20.68 -10.75 1.98
CA GLU A 334 20.54 -11.30 0.62
C GLU A 334 19.64 -12.54 0.59
N ALA A 335 19.81 -13.44 1.58
CA ALA A 335 18.97 -14.63 1.73
C ALA A 335 17.53 -14.24 2.05
N ALA A 336 17.34 -13.31 2.99
CA ALA A 336 16.01 -12.81 3.38
C ALA A 336 15.27 -12.11 2.21
N HIS A 337 16.01 -11.43 1.32
CA HIS A 337 15.42 -10.79 0.13
C HIS A 337 15.14 -11.77 -1.03
N SER A 338 15.70 -12.97 -0.99
CA SER A 338 15.59 -13.98 -2.06
C SER A 338 14.75 -15.20 -1.66
N CYS A 339 14.28 -15.29 -0.41
CA CYS A 339 13.61 -16.48 0.13
C CYS A 339 12.12 -16.61 -0.25
N TYR A 340 11.55 -15.69 -1.02
CA TYR A 340 10.11 -15.68 -1.36
C TYR A 340 9.61 -16.97 -2.03
N GLY A 341 10.43 -17.60 -2.88
CA GLY A 341 10.07 -18.89 -3.50
C GLY A 341 9.90 -20.00 -2.46
N GLU A 342 10.82 -20.08 -1.51
CA GLU A 342 10.76 -21.03 -0.40
C GLU A 342 9.57 -20.74 0.52
N LEU A 343 9.33 -19.46 0.85
CA LEU A 343 8.21 -19.06 1.70
C LEU A 343 6.86 -19.48 1.10
N VAL A 344 6.65 -19.20 -0.18
CA VAL A 344 5.38 -19.50 -0.86
C VAL A 344 5.10 -21.01 -0.95
N LEU A 345 6.14 -21.85 -0.92
CA LEU A 345 6.00 -23.31 -0.82
C LEU A 345 5.79 -23.76 0.64
N LYS A 346 6.57 -23.24 1.59
CA LYS A 346 6.57 -23.69 2.99
C LYS A 346 5.31 -23.29 3.76
N MET A 347 4.81 -22.07 3.56
CA MET A 347 3.64 -21.55 4.29
C MET A 347 2.41 -22.50 4.20
N PRO A 348 1.95 -22.96 3.02
CA PRO A 348 0.83 -23.89 2.95
C PRO A 348 1.10 -25.22 3.67
N HIS A 349 2.31 -25.78 3.57
CA HIS A 349 2.67 -27.02 4.28
C HIS A 349 2.62 -26.85 5.80
N HIS A 350 3.14 -25.73 6.31
CA HIS A 350 3.16 -25.45 7.74
C HIS A 350 1.75 -25.20 8.30
N LEU A 351 0.90 -24.47 7.57
CA LEU A 351 -0.50 -24.24 7.95
C LEU A 351 -1.29 -25.55 8.02
N LEU A 352 -1.00 -26.50 7.12
CA LEU A 352 -1.58 -27.85 7.22
C LEU A 352 -1.12 -28.53 8.51
N LEU A 353 0.19 -28.70 8.73
CA LEU A 353 0.74 -29.40 9.90
C LEU A 353 0.26 -28.82 11.24
N LYS A 354 0.25 -27.51 11.37
CA LYS A 354 -0.15 -26.81 12.60
C LYS A 354 -1.65 -26.99 12.91
N ARG A 355 -2.51 -27.09 11.89
CA ARG A 355 -3.93 -27.42 12.07
C ARG A 355 -4.12 -28.82 12.66
N TRP A 356 -3.26 -29.78 12.32
CA TRP A 356 -3.31 -31.14 12.88
C TRP A 356 -2.80 -31.21 14.33
N LEU A 357 -1.87 -30.34 14.73
CA LEU A 357 -1.24 -30.37 16.05
C LEU A 357 -2.04 -29.63 17.14
N ARG A 358 -2.91 -28.67 16.80
CA ARG A 358 -3.71 -27.91 17.79
C ARG A 358 -5.03 -28.58 18.20
N VAL A 359 -5.16 -29.90 18.04
CA VAL A 359 -6.33 -30.68 18.47
C VAL A 359 -6.19 -31.10 19.95
N ASP A 360 -5.73 -30.20 20.81
CA ASP A 360 -5.72 -30.41 22.27
C ASP A 360 -6.89 -29.68 22.93
N ASP A 361 -7.52 -30.39 23.88
CA ASP A 361 -8.91 -30.28 24.36
C ASP A 361 -9.20 -29.11 25.33
N ASP A 362 -8.34 -28.08 25.38
CA ASP A 362 -8.35 -27.05 26.45
C ASP A 362 -8.44 -25.59 25.96
N MET A 363 -8.83 -25.37 24.71
CA MET A 363 -9.10 -24.02 24.21
C MET A 363 -10.48 -23.51 24.67
N PRO A 364 -10.58 -22.32 25.30
CA PRO A 364 -11.88 -21.74 25.63
C PRO A 364 -12.76 -21.63 24.37
N ALA A 365 -14.04 -21.95 24.52
CA ALA A 365 -15.00 -22.16 23.42
C ALA A 365 -15.26 -20.94 22.52
N THR A 366 -14.66 -19.78 22.80
CA THR A 366 -14.72 -18.57 21.97
C THR A 366 -13.32 -18.00 21.78
N PRO A 367 -12.77 -18.00 20.54
CA PRO A 367 -11.51 -17.32 20.26
C PRO A 367 -11.64 -15.83 20.62
N ASN A 368 -10.67 -15.30 21.37
CA ASN A 368 -10.66 -13.89 21.74
C ASN A 368 -9.78 -13.10 20.75
N TYR A 369 -10.04 -11.80 20.61
CA TYR A 369 -9.24 -10.86 19.81
C TYR A 369 -7.73 -11.01 20.04
N ASP A 370 -7.34 -11.22 21.30
CA ASP A 370 -5.94 -11.39 21.68
C ASP A 370 -5.32 -12.69 21.15
N ASP A 371 -6.11 -13.74 20.93
CA ASP A 371 -5.65 -14.99 20.32
C ASP A 371 -5.37 -14.81 18.83
N GLY A 372 -6.24 -14.08 18.12
CA GLY A 372 -6.04 -13.71 16.72
C GLY A 372 -4.79 -12.85 16.51
N VAL A 373 -4.52 -11.90 17.43
CA VAL A 373 -3.28 -11.12 17.41
C VAL A 373 -2.05 -12.01 17.68
N SER A 374 -2.11 -12.92 18.64
CA SER A 374 -1.02 -13.89 18.89
C SER A 374 -0.71 -14.73 17.66
N LEU A 375 -1.76 -15.26 17.01
CA LEU A 375 -1.66 -16.06 15.80
C LEU A 375 -1.04 -15.29 14.63
N ALA A 376 -1.40 -14.03 14.46
CA ALA A 376 -0.84 -13.18 13.43
C ALA A 376 0.63 -12.81 13.69
N LEU A 377 1.01 -12.55 14.94
CA LEU A 377 2.40 -12.29 15.32
C LEU A 377 3.27 -13.52 15.04
N GLU A 378 2.82 -14.70 15.47
CA GLU A 378 3.49 -15.97 15.22
C GLU A 378 3.60 -16.27 13.71
N ALA A 379 2.53 -16.05 12.94
CA ALA A 379 2.53 -16.20 11.49
C ALA A 379 3.39 -15.15 10.75
N SER A 380 3.76 -14.07 11.41
CA SER A 380 4.73 -13.08 10.90
C SER A 380 6.17 -13.38 11.33
N GLY A 381 6.38 -14.49 12.04
CA GLY A 381 7.68 -14.92 12.59
C GLY A 381 8.07 -14.26 13.91
N ILE A 382 7.20 -13.46 14.53
CA ILE A 382 7.47 -12.85 15.84
C ILE A 382 7.11 -13.86 16.93
N ASP A 383 8.12 -14.35 17.65
CA ASP A 383 7.90 -15.21 18.82
C ASP A 383 7.06 -14.45 19.86
N VAL A 384 5.96 -15.08 20.31
CA VAL A 384 5.02 -14.52 21.28
C VAL A 384 5.70 -14.18 22.61
N MET A 385 6.80 -14.86 22.94
CA MET A 385 7.58 -14.63 24.15
C MET A 385 8.66 -13.54 24.00
N ALA A 386 8.89 -13.03 22.78
CA ALA A 386 9.86 -11.98 22.53
C ALA A 386 9.39 -10.61 23.05
N MET A 387 10.33 -9.75 23.44
CA MET A 387 10.03 -8.40 23.93
C MET A 387 9.25 -7.59 22.89
N GLU A 388 9.59 -7.77 21.62
CA GLU A 388 9.00 -7.12 20.45
C GLU A 388 7.52 -7.48 20.28
N ALA A 389 7.11 -8.69 20.68
CA ALA A 389 5.72 -9.14 20.57
C ALA A 389 4.76 -8.30 21.42
N SER A 390 5.21 -7.88 22.61
CA SER A 390 4.41 -7.02 23.50
C SER A 390 4.19 -5.63 22.89
N THR A 391 5.24 -5.04 22.33
CA THR A 391 5.22 -3.75 21.65
C THR A 391 4.38 -3.82 20.37
N ALA A 392 4.59 -4.85 19.54
CA ALA A 392 3.82 -5.09 18.32
C ALA A 392 2.32 -5.27 18.63
N ARG A 393 1.97 -6.04 19.66
CA ARG A 393 0.59 -6.19 20.13
C ARG A 393 -0.01 -4.85 20.52
N HIS A 394 0.72 -4.03 21.27
CA HIS A 394 0.26 -2.70 21.67
C HIS A 394 0.03 -1.77 20.47
N TRP A 395 0.94 -1.78 19.50
CA TRP A 395 0.83 -1.00 18.27
C TRP A 395 -0.34 -1.43 17.39
N LEU A 396 -0.56 -2.73 17.21
CA LEU A 396 -1.72 -3.25 16.50
C LEU A 396 -3.04 -2.86 17.17
N LYS A 397 -3.08 -2.83 18.52
CA LYS A 397 -4.25 -2.35 19.27
C LYS A 397 -4.47 -0.83 19.12
N THR A 398 -3.40 -0.03 19.18
CA THR A 398 -3.51 1.44 19.17
C THR A 398 -3.71 2.03 17.77
N SER A 399 -3.08 1.48 16.74
CA SER A 399 -3.25 1.90 15.34
C SER A 399 -4.70 1.75 14.85
N LYS A 400 -5.42 0.72 15.32
CA LYS A 400 -6.86 0.56 15.07
C LYS A 400 -7.72 1.60 15.77
N ARG A 401 -7.37 1.98 17.01
CA ARG A 401 -8.08 3.05 17.76
C ARG A 401 -7.86 4.43 17.14
N ALA A 402 -6.69 4.68 16.58
CA ALA A 402 -6.32 5.93 15.90
C ALA A 402 -6.90 6.04 14.48
N GLY A 403 -7.25 4.92 13.84
CA GLY A 403 -7.93 4.89 12.56
C GLY A 403 -9.32 5.54 12.64
N ARG A 404 -9.62 6.46 11.73
CA ARG A 404 -10.98 6.98 11.54
C ARG A 404 -11.90 5.78 11.31
N ARG A 405 -12.81 5.46 12.24
CA ARG A 405 -13.81 4.39 12.10
C ARG A 405 -14.67 4.64 10.85
N PRO A 406 -14.37 4.06 9.67
CA PRO A 406 -15.00 4.46 8.42
C PRO A 406 -16.48 4.08 8.43
N SER A 407 -16.81 2.92 9.00
CA SER A 407 -18.20 2.45 9.18
C SER A 407 -19.02 3.42 10.04
N LEU A 408 -18.49 3.82 11.19
CA LEU A 408 -19.16 4.79 12.08
C LEU A 408 -19.23 6.19 11.48
N ASN A 409 -18.19 6.65 10.77
CA ASN A 409 -18.22 7.92 10.06
C ASN A 409 -19.22 7.88 8.89
N CYS A 410 -19.30 6.78 8.14
CA CYS A 410 -20.27 6.60 7.07
C CYS A 410 -21.70 6.54 7.63
N ALA A 411 -21.93 5.81 8.73
CA ALA A 411 -23.22 5.76 9.40
C ALA A 411 -23.62 7.14 9.96
N ARG A 412 -22.67 7.87 10.56
CA ARG A 412 -22.87 9.24 11.02
C ARG A 412 -23.17 10.20 9.86
N LEU A 413 -22.42 10.11 8.77
CA LEU A 413 -22.62 10.91 7.57
C LEU A 413 -23.98 10.60 6.94
N ALA A 414 -24.36 9.32 6.79
CA ALA A 414 -25.65 8.90 6.29
C ALA A 414 -26.80 9.46 7.15
N THR A 415 -26.65 9.41 8.48
CA THR A 415 -27.60 10.01 9.42
C THR A 415 -27.70 11.53 9.24
N GLN A 416 -26.56 12.22 9.10
CA GLN A 416 -26.51 13.66 8.89
C GLN A 416 -27.11 14.07 7.54
N LEU A 417 -26.83 13.32 6.47
CA LEU A 417 -27.43 13.49 5.15
C LEU A 417 -28.95 13.29 5.21
N GLY A 418 -29.42 12.31 5.98
CA GLY A 418 -30.84 12.11 6.27
C GLY A 418 -31.49 13.35 6.91
N ARG A 419 -30.81 14.01 7.86
CA ARG A 419 -31.32 15.21 8.54
C ARG A 419 -31.45 16.43 7.60
N VAL A 420 -30.61 16.55 6.57
CA VAL A 420 -30.65 17.69 5.63
C VAL A 420 -31.53 17.44 4.40
N THR A 421 -31.90 16.19 4.12
CA THR A 421 -32.75 15.82 2.98
C THR A 421 -34.10 16.57 2.97
N PRO A 422 -34.83 16.73 4.09
CA PRO A 422 -36.07 17.51 4.13
C PRO A 422 -35.87 19.01 3.82
N CYS A 423 -34.72 19.58 4.21
CA CYS A 423 -34.38 20.97 3.91
C CYS A 423 -34.21 21.18 2.41
N ARG A 424 -33.51 20.24 1.73
CA ARG A 424 -33.33 20.25 0.27
C ARG A 424 -34.67 20.09 -0.47
N ALA A 425 -35.51 19.14 -0.06
CA ALA A 425 -36.84 18.93 -0.65
C ALA A 425 -37.72 20.19 -0.54
N GLN A 426 -37.65 20.94 0.55
CA GLN A 426 -38.40 22.19 0.71
C GLN A 426 -37.92 23.32 -0.23
N ILE A 427 -36.62 23.35 -0.55
CA ILE A 427 -36.07 24.29 -1.55
C ILE A 427 -36.52 23.88 -2.95
N GLU A 428 -36.48 22.58 -3.26
CA GLU A 428 -36.98 22.04 -4.54
C GLU A 428 -38.48 22.32 -4.73
N TRP A 429 -39.29 22.20 -3.67
CA TRP A 429 -40.71 22.56 -3.71
C TRP A 429 -40.93 24.06 -3.95
N TYR A 430 -40.14 24.92 -3.30
CA TYR A 430 -40.17 26.36 -3.54
C TYR A 430 -39.77 26.70 -4.98
N LYS A 431 -38.80 25.99 -5.53
CA LYS A 431 -38.39 26.15 -6.93
C LYS A 431 -39.54 25.83 -7.89
N ALA A 432 -40.17 24.67 -7.73
CA ALA A 432 -41.30 24.25 -8.56
C ALA A 432 -42.49 25.24 -8.52
N LEU A 433 -42.70 25.93 -7.41
CA LEU A 433 -43.77 26.92 -7.24
C LEU A 433 -43.61 28.19 -8.10
N PHE A 434 -42.36 28.59 -8.42
CA PHE A 434 -42.07 29.86 -9.08
C PHE A 434 -41.38 29.71 -10.44
N ASP A 435 -40.97 28.49 -10.80
CA ASP A 435 -40.27 28.21 -12.07
C ASP A 435 -41.09 28.57 -13.32
N ALA A 436 -42.43 28.49 -13.26
CA ALA A 436 -43.31 28.77 -14.41
C ALA A 436 -43.61 30.27 -14.62
N GLU A 437 -43.48 31.11 -13.60
CA GLU A 437 -43.85 32.53 -13.68
C GLU A 437 -42.63 33.44 -13.88
N MET A 438 -41.64 33.35 -12.98
CA MET A 438 -40.55 34.32 -12.91
C MET A 438 -39.21 33.70 -12.50
N GLY A 439 -39.19 32.39 -12.22
CA GLY A 439 -38.03 31.69 -11.70
C GLY A 439 -37.86 31.85 -10.18
N TYR A 440 -37.41 30.78 -9.54
CA TYR A 440 -37.21 30.73 -8.08
C TYR A 440 -36.18 31.75 -7.56
N TYR A 441 -35.19 32.12 -8.38
CA TYR A 441 -34.14 33.09 -8.01
C TYR A 441 -34.74 34.49 -7.79
N ASP A 442 -35.51 34.99 -8.77
CA ASP A 442 -36.12 36.32 -8.67
C ASP A 442 -37.26 36.34 -7.65
N ALA A 443 -38.02 35.25 -7.53
CA ALA A 443 -39.01 35.09 -6.47
C ALA A 443 -38.39 35.17 -5.07
N PHE A 444 -37.22 34.54 -4.87
CA PHE A 444 -36.47 34.60 -3.62
C PHE A 444 -35.91 36.00 -3.35
N LYS A 445 -35.35 36.65 -4.38
CA LYS A 445 -34.82 38.02 -4.29
C LYS A 445 -35.90 39.04 -3.93
N GLN A 446 -37.10 38.89 -4.50
CA GLN A 446 -38.27 39.74 -4.23
C GLN A 446 -39.05 39.32 -2.96
N ARG A 447 -38.58 38.29 -2.23
CA ARG A 447 -39.21 37.77 -1.01
C ARG A 447 -40.69 37.39 -1.19
N ARG A 448 -41.02 36.82 -2.36
CA ARG A 448 -42.39 36.41 -2.71
C ARG A 448 -42.87 35.32 -1.77
N SER A 449 -44.15 35.40 -1.39
CA SER A 449 -44.80 34.52 -0.40
C SER A 449 -44.02 34.47 0.92
N PRO A 450 -44.13 35.50 1.79
CA PRO A 450 -43.25 35.71 2.95
C PRO A 450 -43.05 34.50 3.86
N ARG A 451 -44.12 33.73 4.15
CA ARG A 451 -44.04 32.49 4.96
C ARG A 451 -43.16 31.42 4.32
N LYS A 452 -43.26 31.23 3.00
CA LYS A 452 -42.47 30.25 2.24
C LYS A 452 -41.02 30.73 2.09
N TYR A 453 -40.82 32.02 1.78
CA TYR A 453 -39.50 32.65 1.74
C TYR A 453 -38.71 32.47 3.04
N THR A 454 -39.30 32.79 4.20
CA THR A 454 -38.61 32.66 5.49
C THR A 454 -38.16 31.22 5.73
N LYS A 455 -39.02 30.23 5.43
CA LYS A 455 -38.70 28.81 5.59
C LYS A 455 -37.55 28.37 4.68
N VAL A 456 -37.57 28.79 3.42
CA VAL A 456 -36.55 28.45 2.40
C VAL A 456 -35.22 29.14 2.70
N ASN A 457 -35.23 30.41 3.11
CA ASN A 457 -34.00 31.13 3.48
C ASN A 457 -33.35 30.48 4.72
N LEU A 458 -34.15 30.05 5.69
CA LEU A 458 -33.66 29.35 6.89
C LEU A 458 -33.06 27.98 6.52
N ASN A 459 -33.68 27.23 5.62
CA ASN A 459 -33.12 25.99 5.09
C ASN A 459 -31.85 26.20 4.26
N ARG A 460 -31.78 27.25 3.45
CA ARG A 460 -30.57 27.64 2.70
C ARG A 460 -29.41 27.90 3.66
N ILE A 461 -29.65 28.64 4.75
CA ILE A 461 -28.64 28.91 5.79
C ILE A 461 -28.24 27.60 6.48
N LYS A 462 -29.19 26.73 6.83
CA LYS A 462 -28.91 25.41 7.42
C LYS A 462 -28.02 24.54 6.52
N LEU A 463 -28.23 24.58 5.20
CA LEU A 463 -27.41 23.86 4.23
C LEU A 463 -26.05 24.54 4.00
N GLY A 464 -25.96 25.86 4.14
CA GLY A 464 -24.71 26.62 3.97
C GLY A 464 -23.80 26.63 5.19
N CYS A 465 -24.34 26.46 6.40
CA CYS A 465 -23.56 26.42 7.63
C CYS A 465 -23.06 24.99 7.93
N LYS A 466 -21.74 24.77 7.81
CA LYS A 466 -21.06 23.50 8.21
C LYS A 466 -21.35 23.05 9.66
N GLN A 467 -21.80 23.94 10.56
CA GLN A 467 -22.01 23.64 11.98
C GLN A 467 -23.12 22.60 12.29
N MET A 468 -24.15 22.45 11.44
CA MET A 468 -25.17 21.41 11.65
C MET A 468 -24.71 19.99 11.26
N MET A 469 -23.59 19.86 10.56
CA MET A 469 -22.98 18.56 10.29
C MET A 469 -22.12 18.06 11.46
N ASN A 470 -21.94 18.84 12.52
CA ASN A 470 -21.11 18.41 13.67
C ASN A 470 -21.92 18.19 14.95
N SER A 471 -23.22 18.47 14.97
CA SER A 471 -24.12 18.36 16.14
C SER A 471 -24.98 17.10 16.17
#